data_AF-A0A924I5V8-F1
#
_entry.id   AF-A0A924I5V8-F1
#
_cell.length_a   1.000
_cell.length_b   1.000
_cell.length_c   1.000
_cell.angle_alpha   90.00
_cell.angle_beta   90.00
_cell.angle_gamma   90.00
#
_symmetry.space_group_name_H-M   'P 1'
#
loop_
_entity.id
_entity.type
_entity.pdbx_description
1 polymer ?
#
loop_
_entity_poly.entity_id
_entity_poly.type
_entity_poly.pdbx_seq_one_letter_code
_entity_poly.pdbx_strand_id
1 'polypeptide(L)'
;ADALVDFFAEPHNLATYADLLGEVLPQPLAAAKATALTGKTVVFTGSLSGLTRDEARAQAEALGAKVAGSVSARTDLVVAGADAGSKRAKAEALGVQVVDEAGWLAMVAAAG
;
A
#
# COMPACT_ATOMS: atom_id res chain seq x y z
N ALA A 1 14.86 -23.40 10.78
CA ALA A 1 13.53 -23.15 11.36
C ALA A 1 13.44 -23.68 12.79
N ASP A 2 14.28 -24.65 13.16
CA ASP A 2 14.20 -25.37 14.45
C ASP A 2 14.63 -24.55 15.67
N ALA A 3 15.64 -23.67 15.54
CA ALA A 3 16.14 -22.86 16.67
C ALA A 3 15.09 -21.94 17.31
N LEU A 4 14.09 -21.48 16.54
CA LEU A 4 12.97 -20.70 17.08
C LEU A 4 12.02 -21.58 17.88
N VAL A 5 11.77 -22.81 17.42
CA VAL A 5 10.89 -23.77 18.10
C VAL A 5 11.54 -24.23 19.40
N ASP A 6 12.83 -24.53 19.37
CA ASP A 6 13.60 -24.98 20.54
C ASP A 6 13.63 -23.90 21.64
N PHE A 7 13.81 -22.63 21.27
CA PHE A 7 13.78 -21.51 22.22
C PHE A 7 12.46 -21.43 23.00
N PHE A 8 11.32 -21.58 22.33
CA PHE A 8 10.01 -21.57 22.98
C PHE A 8 9.61 -22.91 23.62
N ALA A 9 10.35 -23.99 23.35
CA ALA A 9 10.15 -25.29 24.02
C ALA A 9 10.79 -25.32 25.42
N GLU A 10 11.74 -24.43 25.70
CA GLU A 10 12.40 -24.33 27.00
C GLU A 10 11.52 -23.58 28.03
N PRO A 11 11.14 -24.22 29.15
CA PRO A 11 10.20 -23.63 30.12
C PRO A 11 10.66 -22.31 30.75
N HIS A 12 11.98 -22.10 30.86
CA HIS A 12 12.53 -20.87 31.43
C HIS A 12 12.38 -19.67 30.49
N ASN A 13 12.49 -19.88 29.17
CA ASN A 13 12.27 -18.82 28.18
C ASN A 13 10.81 -18.39 28.16
N LEU A 14 9.88 -19.34 28.32
CA LEU A 14 8.45 -19.04 28.46
C LEU A 14 8.16 -18.22 29.72
N ALA A 15 8.81 -18.55 30.85
CA ALA A 15 8.66 -17.78 32.09
C ALA A 15 9.19 -16.34 31.93
N THR A 16 10.40 -16.17 31.38
CA THR A 16 10.97 -14.84 31.11
C THR A 16 10.13 -14.04 30.11
N TYR A 17 9.59 -14.69 29.08
CA TYR A 17 8.70 -14.05 28.12
C TYR A 17 7.38 -13.60 28.76
N ALA A 18 6.78 -14.42 29.62
CA ALA A 18 5.56 -14.08 30.33
C ALA A 18 5.76 -12.93 31.31
N ASP A 19 6.87 -12.94 32.06
CA ASP A 19 7.24 -11.84 32.96
C ASP A 19 7.41 -10.53 32.18
N LEU A 20 8.07 -10.58 31.02
CA LEU A 20 8.23 -9.41 30.17
C LEU A 20 6.88 -8.88 29.66
N LEU A 21 5.97 -9.76 29.21
CA LEU A 21 4.62 -9.37 28.78
C LEU A 21 3.76 -8.78 29.91
N GLY A 22 4.10 -9.03 31.18
CA GLY A 22 3.45 -8.37 32.32
C GLY A 22 3.85 -6.89 32.44
N GLU A 23 5.06 -6.54 32.02
CA GLU A 23 5.63 -5.19 32.10
C GLU A 23 5.42 -4.37 30.82
N VAL A 24 5.16 -5.03 29.69
CA VAL A 24 4.89 -4.36 28.41
C VAL A 24 3.49 -4.66 27.92
N LEU A 25 2.75 -3.61 27.58
CA LEU A 25 1.53 -3.72 26.76
C LEU A 25 1.95 -3.50 25.30
N PRO A 26 2.26 -4.56 24.54
CA PRO A 26 2.52 -4.39 23.12
C PRO A 26 1.29 -3.77 22.50
N GLN A 27 1.44 -2.57 21.94
CA GLN A 27 0.34 -1.98 21.20
C GLN A 27 0.08 -2.88 19.99
N PRO A 28 -1.18 -3.26 19.74
CA PRO A 28 -1.52 -3.96 18.51
C PRO A 28 -1.01 -3.09 17.37
N LEU A 29 -0.19 -3.68 16.49
CA LEU A 29 0.11 -3.06 15.21
C LEU A 29 -1.24 -2.73 14.60
N ALA A 30 -1.54 -1.43 14.43
CA ALA A 30 -2.78 -1.03 13.80
C ALA A 30 -2.89 -1.81 12.51
N ALA A 31 -3.85 -2.73 12.43
CA ALA A 31 -4.12 -3.43 11.18
C ALA A 31 -4.31 -2.32 10.16
N ALA A 32 -3.49 -2.31 9.09
CA ALA A 32 -3.63 -1.36 8.01
C ALA A 32 -5.12 -1.38 7.65
N LYS A 33 -5.83 -0.28 7.90
CA LYS A 33 -7.27 -0.18 7.60
C LYS A 33 -7.42 -0.70 6.19
N ALA A 34 -8.23 -1.75 6.00
CA ALA A 34 -8.54 -2.20 4.66
C ALA A 34 -9.29 -1.05 3.98
N THR A 35 -8.58 -0.31 3.15
CA THR A 35 -9.14 0.81 2.40
C THR A 35 -9.69 0.31 1.08
N ALA A 36 -10.47 1.13 0.39
CA ALA A 36 -10.94 0.81 -0.96
C ALA A 36 -9.77 0.55 -1.96
N LEU A 37 -8.54 0.93 -1.60
CA LEU A 37 -7.33 0.78 -2.39
C LEU A 37 -6.51 -0.46 -2.01
N THR A 38 -6.82 -1.14 -0.91
CA THR A 38 -6.07 -2.32 -0.45
C THR A 38 -6.10 -3.43 -1.49
N GLY A 39 -4.93 -3.92 -1.89
CA GLY A 39 -4.76 -4.99 -2.86
C GLY A 39 -4.91 -4.58 -4.33
N LYS A 40 -5.32 -3.34 -4.62
CA LYS A 40 -5.43 -2.82 -6.00
C LYS A 40 -4.07 -2.44 -6.56
N THR A 41 -3.90 -2.60 -7.86
CA THR A 41 -2.71 -2.19 -8.59
C THR A 41 -2.90 -0.80 -9.18
N VAL A 42 -2.14 0.18 -8.69
CA VAL A 42 -2.18 1.59 -9.12
C VAL A 42 -0.95 1.92 -9.96
N VAL A 43 -1.14 2.61 -11.08
CA VAL A 43 -0.05 3.12 -11.94
C VAL A 43 -0.12 4.64 -11.98
N PHE A 44 0.98 5.30 -11.62
CA PHE A 44 1.12 6.75 -11.76
C PHE A 44 1.77 7.10 -13.09
N THR A 45 1.19 8.02 -13.85
CA THR A 45 1.73 8.46 -15.14
C THR A 45 1.59 9.97 -15.32
N GLY A 46 2.51 10.56 -16.09
CA GLY A 46 2.62 12.01 -16.23
C GLY A 46 3.44 12.65 -15.11
N SER A 47 3.43 13.97 -15.09
CA SER A 47 3.93 14.83 -14.02
C SER A 47 2.75 15.23 -13.15
N LEU A 48 2.80 14.84 -11.88
CA LEU A 48 1.87 15.30 -10.86
C LEU A 48 2.34 16.68 -10.38
N SER A 49 1.41 17.61 -10.23
CA SER A 49 1.71 19.02 -9.98
C SER A 49 1.81 19.35 -8.49
N GLY A 50 1.07 18.64 -7.66
CA GLY A 50 1.02 18.79 -6.20
C GLY A 50 1.71 17.67 -5.41
N LEU A 51 2.14 16.58 -6.07
CA LEU A 51 2.89 15.49 -5.45
C LEU A 51 4.06 15.01 -6.30
N THR A 52 5.14 14.57 -5.66
CA THR A 52 6.16 13.76 -6.35
C THR A 52 5.67 12.34 -6.55
N ARG A 53 6.21 11.63 -7.56
CA ARG A 53 5.87 10.21 -7.77
C ARG A 53 6.23 9.33 -6.58
N ASP A 54 7.30 9.67 -5.87
CA ASP A 54 7.76 8.91 -4.71
C ASP A 54 6.80 9.09 -3.53
N GLU A 55 6.31 10.31 -3.29
CA GLU A 55 5.26 10.56 -2.29
C GLU A 55 3.94 9.86 -2.66
N ALA A 56 3.54 9.91 -3.93
CA ALA A 56 2.32 9.25 -4.39
C ALA A 56 2.42 7.73 -4.24
N ARG A 57 3.61 7.17 -4.49
CA ARG A 57 3.91 5.76 -4.25
C ARG A 57 3.84 5.41 -2.77
N ALA A 58 4.46 6.21 -1.90
CA ALA A 58 4.43 6.00 -0.46
C ALA A 58 3.00 6.07 0.09
N GLN A 59 2.18 7.02 -0.36
CA GLN A 59 0.76 7.11 0.02
C GLN A 59 -0.02 5.88 -0.43
N ALA A 60 0.16 5.44 -1.67
CA ALA A 60 -0.52 4.26 -2.19
C ALA A 60 -0.14 2.99 -1.40
N GLU A 61 1.15 2.79 -1.13
CA GLU A 61 1.65 1.66 -0.34
C GLU A 61 1.15 1.71 1.11
N ALA A 62 1.10 2.91 1.73
CA ALA A 62 0.56 3.10 3.08
C ALA A 62 -0.92 2.75 3.20
N LEU A 63 -1.70 2.94 2.14
CA LEU A 63 -3.13 2.55 2.07
C LEU A 63 -3.33 1.08 1.66
N GLY A 64 -2.24 0.33 1.46
CA GLY A 64 -2.25 -1.10 1.11
C GLY A 64 -2.41 -1.38 -0.38
N ALA A 65 -2.26 -0.38 -1.24
CA ALA A 65 -2.25 -0.56 -2.70
C ALA A 65 -0.87 -1.00 -3.19
N LYS A 66 -0.83 -1.68 -4.34
CA LYS A 66 0.39 -2.07 -5.04
C LYS A 66 0.68 -1.07 -6.15
N VAL A 67 1.88 -0.51 -6.17
CA VAL A 67 2.29 0.43 -7.22
C VAL A 67 3.02 -0.29 -8.34
N ALA A 68 2.55 -0.13 -9.57
CA ALA A 68 3.17 -0.67 -10.77
C ALA A 68 3.67 0.45 -11.69
N GLY A 69 4.80 0.21 -12.37
CA GLY A 69 5.38 1.18 -13.32
C GLY A 69 4.80 1.09 -14.74
N SER A 70 3.99 0.07 -15.04
CA SER A 70 3.43 -0.17 -16.37
C SER A 70 1.94 -0.51 -16.30
N VAL A 71 1.19 -0.01 -17.29
CA VAL A 71 -0.22 -0.35 -17.46
C VAL A 71 -0.32 -1.73 -18.09
N SER A 72 -1.03 -2.63 -17.39
CA SER A 72 -1.28 -4.01 -17.78
C SER A 72 -2.74 -4.38 -17.54
N ALA A 73 -3.17 -5.57 -17.98
CA ALA A 73 -4.51 -6.08 -17.70
C ALA A 73 -4.77 -6.32 -16.18
N ARG A 74 -3.72 -6.32 -15.36
CA ARG A 74 -3.81 -6.44 -13.88
C ARG A 74 -3.86 -5.08 -13.19
N THR A 75 -3.80 -3.99 -13.94
CA THR A 75 -3.89 -2.64 -13.38
C THR A 75 -5.35 -2.31 -13.11
N ASP A 76 -5.66 -1.94 -11.87
CA ASP A 76 -7.01 -1.57 -11.46
C ASP A 76 -7.25 -0.06 -11.65
N LEU A 77 -6.22 0.75 -11.42
CA LEU A 77 -6.30 2.21 -11.42
C LEU A 77 -5.07 2.86 -12.07
N VAL A 78 -5.31 3.87 -12.89
CA VAL A 78 -4.26 4.72 -13.45
C VAL A 78 -4.49 6.16 -13.02
N VAL A 79 -3.50 6.75 -12.35
CA VAL A 79 -3.52 8.17 -11.99
C VAL A 79 -2.73 8.94 -13.04
N ALA A 80 -3.43 9.80 -13.79
CA ALA A 80 -2.89 10.55 -14.91
C ALA A 80 -2.69 12.03 -14.56
N GLY A 81 -1.44 12.44 -14.44
CA GLY A 81 -1.02 13.84 -14.35
C GLY A 81 -0.81 14.50 -15.72
N ALA A 82 -0.19 15.68 -15.72
CA ALA A 82 0.20 16.38 -16.95
C ALA A 82 1.09 15.49 -17.82
N ASP A 83 0.89 15.50 -19.15
CA ASP A 83 1.65 14.70 -20.13
C ASP A 83 1.54 13.17 -20.01
N ALA A 84 0.46 12.64 -19.44
CA ALA A 84 0.22 11.19 -19.33
C ALA A 84 -0.14 10.46 -20.65
N GLY A 85 -0.14 11.15 -21.80
CA GLY A 85 -0.80 10.77 -23.06
C GLY A 85 -0.72 9.29 -23.46
N SER A 86 0.50 8.72 -23.55
CA SER A 86 0.68 7.36 -24.07
C SER A 86 0.22 6.25 -23.10
N LYS A 87 0.25 6.49 -21.79
CA LYS A 87 -0.20 5.49 -20.79
C LYS A 87 -1.70 5.63 -20.50
N ARG A 88 -2.25 6.84 -20.60
CA ARG A 88 -3.70 7.09 -20.53
C ARG A 88 -4.44 6.35 -21.64
N ALA A 89 -4.00 6.52 -22.90
CA ALA A 89 -4.61 5.83 -24.03
C ALA A 89 -4.57 4.30 -23.89
N LYS A 90 -3.47 3.75 -23.34
CA LYS A 90 -3.34 2.31 -23.07
C LYS A 90 -4.30 1.84 -21.98
N ALA A 91 -4.51 2.64 -20.94
CA ALA A 91 -5.45 2.33 -19.86
C ALA A 91 -6.90 2.34 -20.36
N GLU A 92 -7.27 3.36 -21.14
CA GLU A 92 -8.58 3.47 -21.77
C GLU A 92 -8.84 2.29 -22.72
N ALA A 93 -7.86 1.89 -23.53
CA ALA A 93 -7.97 0.73 -24.43
C ALA A 93 -8.13 -0.61 -23.70
N LEU A 94 -7.63 -0.71 -22.46
CA LEU A 94 -7.75 -1.90 -21.61
C LEU A 94 -8.98 -1.86 -20.69
N GLY A 95 -9.78 -0.78 -20.73
CA GLY A 95 -10.93 -0.58 -19.84
C GLY A 95 -10.54 -0.37 -18.37
N VAL A 96 -9.30 0.07 -18.11
CA VAL A 96 -8.80 0.35 -16.77
C VAL A 96 -9.30 1.72 -16.32
N GLN A 97 -9.66 1.84 -15.03
CA GLN A 97 -10.12 3.11 -14.47
C GLN A 97 -8.98 4.14 -14.50
N VAL A 98 -9.24 5.31 -15.12
CA VAL A 98 -8.31 6.44 -15.16
C VAL A 98 -8.86 7.58 -14.30
N VAL A 99 -8.04 8.10 -13.39
CA VAL A 99 -8.36 9.26 -12.56
C VAL A 99 -7.25 10.30 -12.67
N ASP A 100 -7.56 11.55 -12.37
CA ASP A 100 -6.57 12.62 -12.28
C ASP A 100 -5.99 12.74 -10.86
N GLU A 101 -5.07 13.69 -10.68
CA GLU A 101 -4.45 13.97 -9.38
C GLU A 101 -5.48 14.36 -8.30
N ALA A 102 -6.49 15.13 -8.67
CA ALA A 102 -7.57 15.52 -7.76
C ALA A 102 -8.42 14.33 -7.31
N GLY A 103 -8.76 13.43 -8.24
CA GLY A 103 -9.45 12.18 -7.96
C GLY A 103 -8.64 11.25 -7.06
N TRP A 104 -7.32 11.15 -7.28
CA TRP A 104 -6.42 10.42 -6.40
C TRP A 104 -6.44 10.98 -4.98
N LEU A 105 -6.29 12.30 -4.81
CA LEU A 105 -6.32 12.96 -3.51
C LEU A 105 -7.67 12.75 -2.79
N ALA A 106 -8.79 12.77 -3.51
CA ALA A 106 -10.10 12.48 -2.95
C ALA A 106 -10.21 11.02 -2.47
N MET A 107 -9.65 10.07 -3.23
CA MET A 107 -9.62 8.65 -2.83
C MET A 107 -8.72 8.43 -1.61
N VAL A 108 -7.56 9.09 -1.55
CA VAL A 108 -6.66 9.06 -0.39
C VAL A 108 -7.34 9.66 0.85
N ALA A 109 -8.00 10.81 0.70
CA ALA A 109 -8.72 11.48 1.78
C ALA A 109 -9.91 10.66 2.29
N ALA A 110 -10.60 9.93 1.42
CA ALA A 110 -11.68 9.01 1.82
C ALA A 110 -11.16 7.69 2.44
N ALA A 111 -9.88 7.36 2.24
CA ALA A 111 -9.27 6.11 2.67
C ALA A 111 -8.52 6.22 4.02
N GLY A 112 -8.08 7.41 4.44
CA GLY A 112 -7.47 7.67 5.76
C GLY A 112 -8.50 7.79 6.88
#